data_AF-A0A942BSD1-F1
#
_entry.id   AF-A0A942BSD1-F1
#
_cell.length_a   1.000
_cell.length_b   1.000
_cell.length_c   1.000
_cell.angle_alpha   90.00
_cell.angle_beta   90.00
_cell.angle_gamma   90.00
#
_symmetry.space_group_name_H-M   'P 1'
#
loop_
_entity.id
_entity.type
_entity.pdbx_description
1 polymer ?
#
loop_
_entity_poly.entity_id
_entity_poly.type
_entity_poly.pdbx_seq_one_letter_code
_entity_poly.pdbx_strand_id
1 'polypeptide(L)'
;MPTLIASLRHPRRTLKAFATAPFWPVATWSALAAIAVVGSGFYGASLARVLPWDPRGSALWLALSSGLGWCVLGPALIFATRQRPKALAQACLVTMAYGEAVLCIGALLNLFVHAEHPGLLNAGAIALSNALMAFALASQLRALGVPLWKTLACWMLALNGSGALFFFLFRHLL
;
A
#
# COMPACT_ATOMS: atom_id res chain seq x y z
N MET A 1 -23.84 -5.21 3.34
CA MET A 1 -22.43 -4.91 3.70
C MET A 1 -21.78 -4.17 2.54
N PRO A 2 -20.83 -3.24 2.77
CA PRO A 2 -20.10 -2.60 1.67
C PRO A 2 -19.32 -3.65 0.87
N THR A 3 -19.42 -3.59 -0.46
CA THR A 3 -18.71 -4.50 -1.38
C THR A 3 -17.28 -4.01 -1.65
N LEU A 4 -16.46 -4.86 -2.28
CA LEU A 4 -15.13 -4.48 -2.77
C LEU A 4 -15.21 -3.23 -3.68
N ILE A 5 -16.10 -3.27 -4.67
CA ILE A 5 -16.30 -2.16 -5.62
C ILE A 5 -16.73 -0.88 -4.90
N ALA A 6 -17.67 -0.98 -3.95
CA ALA A 6 -18.08 0.18 -3.17
C ALA A 6 -16.93 0.75 -2.33
N SER A 7 -16.07 -0.12 -1.79
CA SER A 7 -14.89 0.27 -1.01
C SER A 7 -13.88 1.03 -1.86
N LEU A 8 -13.68 0.61 -3.11
CA LEU A 8 -12.76 1.26 -4.05
C LEU A 8 -13.35 2.53 -4.70
N ARG A 9 -14.66 2.61 -4.93
CA ARG A 9 -15.28 3.81 -5.55
C ARG A 9 -15.60 4.90 -4.53
N HIS A 10 -15.99 4.51 -3.32
CA HIS A 10 -16.46 5.43 -2.28
C HIS A 10 -15.79 5.16 -0.93
N PRO A 11 -14.45 5.22 -0.85
CA PRO A 11 -13.67 4.78 0.30
C PRO A 11 -14.06 5.47 1.61
N ARG A 12 -14.34 6.79 1.56
CA ARG A 12 -14.74 7.56 2.76
C ARG A 12 -16.11 7.14 3.30
N ARG A 13 -17.06 6.85 2.40
CA ARG A 13 -18.44 6.45 2.79
C ARG A 13 -18.44 5.05 3.38
N THR A 14 -17.74 4.12 2.72
CA THR A 14 -17.61 2.74 3.19
C THR A 14 -16.84 2.66 4.50
N LEU A 15 -15.77 3.46 4.67
CA LEU A 15 -15.03 3.55 5.93
C LEU A 15 -15.91 3.97 7.12
N LYS A 16 -16.75 4.99 6.94
CA LYS A 16 -17.70 5.42 7.98
C LYS A 16 -18.70 4.31 8.34
N ALA A 17 -19.23 3.61 7.32
CA ALA A 17 -20.12 2.47 7.54
C ALA A 17 -19.42 1.32 8.27
N PHE A 18 -18.15 1.06 7.97
CA PHE A 18 -17.38 0.02 8.66
C PHE A 18 -17.00 0.38 10.08
N ALA A 19 -16.80 1.66 10.38
CA ALA A 19 -16.47 2.10 11.73
C ALA A 19 -17.58 1.73 12.73
N THR A 20 -18.84 1.66 12.30
CA THR A 20 -20.01 1.36 13.14
C THR A 20 -20.58 -0.05 12.97
N ALA A 21 -20.21 -0.78 11.92
CA ALA A 21 -20.70 -2.13 11.69
C ALA A 21 -20.35 -3.09 12.86
N PRO A 22 -21.18 -4.09 13.20
CA PRO A 22 -20.87 -5.04 14.26
C PRO A 22 -19.91 -6.16 13.80
N PHE A 23 -19.90 -6.50 12.51
CA PHE A 23 -19.11 -7.60 11.95
C PHE A 23 -17.82 -7.10 11.26
N TRP A 24 -16.93 -8.06 10.95
CA TRP A 24 -15.72 -7.87 10.16
C TRP A 24 -15.98 -8.27 8.69
N PRO A 25 -15.63 -7.44 7.69
CA PRO A 25 -15.90 -7.74 6.28
C PRO A 25 -14.82 -8.62 5.65
N VAL A 26 -14.64 -9.82 6.20
CA VAL A 26 -13.53 -10.74 5.86
C VAL A 26 -13.39 -10.94 4.36
N ALA A 27 -14.49 -11.19 3.63
CA ALA A 27 -14.44 -11.39 2.18
C ALA A 27 -13.86 -10.17 1.41
N THR A 28 -14.24 -8.95 1.79
CA THR A 28 -13.70 -7.73 1.16
C THR A 28 -12.24 -7.52 1.52
N TRP A 29 -11.87 -7.80 2.77
CA TRP A 29 -10.49 -7.66 3.22
C TRP A 29 -9.55 -8.68 2.60
N SER A 30 -9.98 -9.93 2.47
CA SER A 30 -9.22 -10.95 1.77
C SER A 30 -9.01 -10.58 0.30
N ALA A 31 -10.02 -10.03 -0.37
CA ALA A 31 -9.88 -9.55 -1.74
C ALA A 31 -8.89 -8.38 -1.86
N LEU A 32 -8.97 -7.38 -0.96
CA LEU A 32 -8.03 -6.26 -0.94
C LEU A 32 -6.60 -6.70 -0.62
N ALA A 33 -6.43 -7.62 0.32
CA ALA A 33 -5.13 -8.20 0.65
C ALA A 33 -4.57 -9.01 -0.53
N ALA A 34 -5.40 -9.77 -1.24
CA ALA A 34 -4.99 -10.48 -2.45
C ALA A 34 -4.53 -9.50 -3.54
N ILE A 35 -5.25 -8.39 -3.74
CA ILE A 35 -4.81 -7.32 -4.66
C ILE A 35 -3.44 -6.77 -4.24
N ALA A 36 -3.24 -6.50 -2.95
CA ALA A 36 -1.97 -6.01 -2.41
C ALA A 36 -0.81 -6.97 -2.70
N VAL A 37 -0.97 -8.26 -2.33
CA VAL A 37 0.08 -9.27 -2.50
C VAL A 37 0.38 -9.54 -3.98
N VAL A 38 -0.66 -9.72 -4.80
CA VAL A 38 -0.49 -10.02 -6.23
C VAL A 38 0.10 -8.81 -6.96
N GLY A 39 -0.36 -7.59 -6.68
CA GLY A 39 0.18 -6.36 -7.27
C GLY A 39 1.67 -6.17 -6.94
N SER A 40 2.02 -6.29 -5.65
CA SER A 40 3.41 -6.14 -5.19
C SER A 40 4.31 -7.21 -5.84
N GLY A 41 3.85 -8.46 -5.89
CA GLY A 41 4.59 -9.55 -6.52
C GLY A 41 4.75 -9.35 -8.04
N PHE A 42 3.68 -8.93 -8.72
CA PHE A 42 3.71 -8.64 -10.16
C PHE A 42 4.65 -7.49 -10.50
N TYR A 43 4.58 -6.38 -9.76
CA TYR A 43 5.49 -5.27 -9.93
C TYR A 43 6.94 -5.66 -9.63
N GLY A 44 7.19 -6.34 -8.51
CA GLY A 44 8.54 -6.78 -8.15
C GLY A 44 9.15 -7.76 -9.15
N ALA A 45 8.36 -8.69 -9.71
CA ALA A 45 8.82 -9.59 -10.77
C ALA A 45 9.12 -8.83 -12.08
N SER A 46 8.34 -7.80 -12.40
CA SER A 46 8.57 -6.98 -13.60
C SER A 46 9.90 -6.22 -13.56
N LEU A 47 10.38 -5.82 -12.37
CA LEU A 47 11.62 -5.08 -12.21
C LEU A 47 12.85 -5.87 -12.68
N ALA A 48 12.85 -7.19 -12.50
CA ALA A 48 13.93 -8.05 -12.97
C ALA A 48 14.08 -8.11 -14.50
N ARG A 49 13.09 -7.58 -15.26
CA ARG A 49 13.22 -7.41 -16.71
C ARG A 49 14.05 -6.20 -17.11
N VAL A 50 14.09 -5.18 -16.25
CA VAL A 50 14.64 -3.86 -16.58
C VAL A 50 15.78 -3.44 -15.66
N LEU A 51 15.99 -4.15 -14.55
CA LEU A 51 17.09 -3.99 -13.61
C LEU A 51 17.81 -5.34 -13.44
N PRO A 52 19.11 -5.35 -13.12
CA PRO A 52 19.91 -6.56 -12.96
C PRO A 52 19.62 -7.28 -11.63
N TRP A 53 18.35 -7.59 -11.37
CA TRP A 53 17.85 -8.20 -10.13
C TRP A 53 17.26 -9.58 -10.43
N ASP A 54 17.34 -10.52 -9.47
CA ASP A 54 16.66 -11.82 -9.60
C ASP A 54 15.13 -11.63 -9.49
N PRO A 55 14.32 -12.19 -10.42
CA PRO A 55 12.86 -12.00 -10.41
C PRO A 55 12.15 -12.52 -9.15
N ARG A 56 12.61 -13.65 -8.60
CA ARG A 56 11.96 -14.26 -7.43
C ARG A 56 12.35 -13.52 -6.16
N GLY A 57 13.64 -13.19 -6.04
CA GLY A 57 14.16 -12.33 -4.98
C GLY A 57 13.43 -10.99 -4.97
N SER A 58 13.42 -10.26 -6.09
CA SER A 58 12.80 -8.93 -6.19
C SER A 58 11.32 -8.91 -5.84
N ALA A 59 10.55 -9.87 -6.35
CA ALA A 59 9.14 -10.01 -5.98
C ALA A 59 8.96 -10.25 -4.48
N LEU A 60 9.73 -11.19 -3.91
CA LEU A 60 9.60 -11.60 -2.53
C LEU A 60 10.01 -10.48 -1.57
N TRP A 61 11.21 -9.92 -1.71
CA TRP A 61 11.68 -8.92 -0.76
C TRP A 61 10.90 -7.62 -0.87
N LEU A 62 10.38 -7.23 -2.04
CA LEU A 62 9.46 -6.08 -2.16
C LEU A 62 8.15 -6.33 -1.42
N ALA A 63 7.51 -7.48 -1.65
CA ALA A 63 6.25 -7.83 -1.00
C ALA A 63 6.39 -7.93 0.52
N LEU A 64 7.51 -8.48 1.02
CA LEU A 64 7.79 -8.56 2.45
C LEU A 64 8.08 -7.17 3.04
N SER A 65 8.89 -6.35 2.37
CA SER A 65 9.25 -5.01 2.86
C SER A 65 8.01 -4.11 2.94
N SER A 66 7.19 -4.10 1.89
CA SER A 66 5.95 -3.32 1.87
C SER A 66 4.95 -3.85 2.89
N GLY A 67 4.72 -5.16 2.91
CA GLY A 67 3.79 -5.83 3.83
C GLY A 67 4.11 -5.57 5.30
N LEU A 68 5.37 -5.75 5.71
CA LEU A 68 5.79 -5.46 7.07
C LEU A 68 5.71 -3.97 7.41
N GLY A 69 5.99 -3.08 6.46
CA GLY A 69 5.77 -1.65 6.65
C GLY A 69 4.32 -1.32 7.01
N TRP A 70 3.35 -1.96 6.34
CA TRP A 70 1.94 -1.81 6.66
C TRP A 70 1.57 -2.40 8.02
N CYS A 71 2.18 -3.53 8.40
CA CYS A 71 2.04 -4.11 9.73
C CYS A 71 2.57 -3.19 10.84
N VAL A 72 3.57 -2.35 10.56
CA VAL A 72 4.07 -1.33 11.50
C VAL A 72 3.17 -0.08 11.50
N LEU A 73 2.69 0.35 10.33
CA LEU A 73 1.81 1.52 10.19
C LEU A 73 0.48 1.34 10.95
N GLY A 74 -0.14 0.16 10.89
CA GLY A 74 -1.43 -0.12 11.53
C GLY A 74 -1.43 0.21 13.04
N PRO A 75 -0.57 -0.42 13.85
CA PRO A 75 -0.37 -0.09 15.26
C PRO A 75 -0.05 1.40 15.49
N ALA A 76 0.87 1.99 14.70
CA ALA A 76 1.22 3.40 14.83
C ALA A 76 0.00 4.32 14.68
N LEU A 77 -0.87 4.04 13.69
CA LEU A 77 -2.13 4.76 13.51
C LEU A 77 -3.09 4.55 14.68
N ILE A 78 -3.21 3.32 15.22
CA ILE A 78 -4.07 3.05 16.39
C ILE A 78 -3.62 3.92 17.58
N PHE A 79 -2.32 3.95 17.86
CA PHE A 79 -1.78 4.75 18.97
C PHE A 79 -1.93 6.26 18.74
N ALA A 80 -1.59 6.77 17.56
CA ALA A 80 -1.59 8.20 17.27
C ALA A 80 -3.00 8.80 17.12
N THR A 81 -3.95 8.03 16.61
CA THR A 81 -5.30 8.51 16.24
C THR A 81 -6.39 8.04 17.20
N ARG A 82 -6.14 6.99 17.99
CA ARG A 82 -7.14 6.32 18.86
C ARG A 82 -8.39 5.85 18.12
N GLN A 83 -8.30 5.69 16.80
CA GLN A 83 -9.39 5.18 15.98
C GLN A 83 -9.52 3.66 16.13
N ARG A 84 -10.72 3.16 15.81
CA ARG A 84 -11.01 1.71 15.89
C ARG A 84 -10.10 0.94 14.93
N PRO A 85 -9.41 -0.13 15.37
CA PRO A 85 -8.51 -0.93 14.52
C PRO A 85 -9.17 -1.39 13.22
N LYS A 86 -10.47 -1.74 13.28
CA LYS A 86 -11.24 -2.16 12.11
C LYS A 86 -11.34 -1.08 11.03
N ALA A 87 -11.57 0.17 11.42
CA ALA A 87 -11.64 1.27 10.46
C ALA A 87 -10.26 1.54 9.84
N LEU A 88 -9.20 1.48 10.67
CA LEU A 88 -7.83 1.68 10.19
C LEU A 88 -7.38 0.57 9.23
N ALA A 89 -7.69 -0.69 9.52
CA ALA A 89 -7.41 -1.82 8.63
C ALA A 89 -8.11 -1.66 7.28
N GLN A 90 -9.40 -1.29 7.27
CA GLN A 90 -10.12 -0.98 6.04
C GLN A 90 -9.45 0.14 5.25
N ALA A 91 -9.09 1.25 5.91
CA ALA A 91 -8.46 2.39 5.26
C ALA A 91 -7.09 2.01 4.66
N CYS A 92 -6.29 1.21 5.37
CA CYS A 92 -5.00 0.72 4.89
C CYS A 92 -5.16 -0.20 3.69
N LEU A 93 -6.03 -1.20 3.76
CA LEU A 93 -6.26 -2.16 2.67
C LEU A 93 -6.76 -1.49 1.38
N VAL A 94 -7.69 -0.54 1.49
CA VAL A 94 -8.15 0.23 0.33
C VAL A 94 -7.03 1.13 -0.22
N THR A 95 -6.22 1.72 0.66
CA THR A 95 -5.06 2.53 0.25
C THR A 95 -4.03 1.68 -0.50
N MET A 96 -3.68 0.50 0.01
CA MET A 96 -2.78 -0.45 -0.67
C MET A 96 -3.26 -0.76 -2.08
N ALA A 97 -4.55 -1.07 -2.25
CA ALA A 97 -5.12 -1.38 -3.56
C ALA A 97 -4.97 -0.23 -4.57
N TYR A 98 -5.07 1.03 -4.13
CA TYR A 98 -4.80 2.17 -5.01
C TYR A 98 -3.33 2.30 -5.39
N GLY A 99 -2.42 2.06 -4.44
CA GLY A 99 -0.99 2.06 -4.73
C GLY A 99 -0.61 0.96 -5.72
N GLU A 100 -1.14 -0.24 -5.53
CA GLU A 100 -0.91 -1.35 -6.44
C GLU A 100 -1.47 -1.11 -7.84
N ALA A 101 -2.59 -0.40 -7.99
CA ALA A 101 -3.07 -0.04 -9.31
C ALA A 101 -2.03 0.80 -10.09
N VAL A 102 -1.36 1.74 -9.41
CA VAL A 102 -0.27 2.54 -10.00
C VAL A 102 0.96 1.67 -10.31
N LEU A 103 1.34 0.79 -9.38
CA LEU A 103 2.49 -0.10 -9.57
C LEU A 103 2.26 -1.13 -10.67
N CYS A 104 1.05 -1.66 -10.82
CA CYS A 104 0.67 -2.53 -11.93
C CYS A 104 0.80 -1.83 -13.28
N ILE A 105 0.46 -0.54 -13.37
CA ILE A 105 0.74 0.25 -14.59
C ILE A 105 2.25 0.34 -14.82
N GLY A 106 3.04 0.63 -13.78
CA GLY A 106 4.50 0.60 -13.85
C GLY A 106 5.06 -0.76 -14.30
N ALA A 107 4.47 -1.85 -13.83
CA ALA A 107 4.84 -3.22 -14.23
C ALA A 107 4.56 -3.47 -15.71
N LEU A 108 3.41 -3.03 -16.21
CA LEU A 108 3.09 -3.11 -17.64
C LEU A 108 4.08 -2.27 -18.46
N LEU A 109 4.45 -1.07 -18.00
CA LEU A 109 5.47 -0.27 -18.66
C LEU A 109 6.83 -1.00 -18.71
N ASN A 110 7.24 -1.67 -17.63
CA ASN A 110 8.47 -2.49 -17.63
C ASN A 110 8.41 -3.65 -18.63
N LEU A 111 7.23 -4.18 -18.93
CA LEU A 111 7.06 -5.28 -19.88
C LEU A 111 7.03 -4.83 -21.34
N PHE A 112 6.52 -3.64 -21.63
CA PHE A 112 6.24 -3.19 -22.99
C PHE A 112 7.11 -2.02 -23.48
N VAL A 113 7.71 -1.26 -22.57
CA VAL A 113 8.47 -0.05 -22.91
C VAL A 113 9.95 -0.26 -22.61
N HIS A 114 10.78 -0.21 -23.65
CA HIS A 114 12.22 -0.09 -23.50
C HIS A 114 12.57 1.36 -23.16
N ALA A 115 12.73 1.65 -21.88
CA ALA A 115 13.21 2.94 -21.42
C ALA A 115 14.75 2.96 -21.41
N GLU A 116 15.36 4.08 -21.82
CA GLU A 116 16.81 4.30 -21.69
C GLU A 116 17.24 4.32 -20.21
N HIS A 117 16.36 4.81 -19.33
CA HIS A 117 16.58 4.95 -17.89
C HIS A 117 15.46 4.27 -17.09
N PRO A 118 15.38 2.93 -17.07
CA PRO A 118 14.30 2.20 -16.41
C PRO A 118 14.24 2.46 -14.90
N GLY A 119 15.39 2.75 -14.28
CA GLY A 119 15.47 3.11 -12.86
C GLY A 119 14.70 4.39 -12.52
N LEU A 120 14.79 5.42 -13.36
CA LEU A 120 14.08 6.69 -13.14
C LEU A 120 12.57 6.53 -13.32
N LEU A 121 12.14 5.77 -14.34
CA LEU A 121 10.73 5.45 -14.56
C LEU A 121 10.13 4.72 -13.36
N ASN A 122 10.83 3.72 -12.84
CA ASN A 122 10.37 2.95 -11.68
C ASN A 122 10.39 3.75 -10.38
N ALA A 123 11.43 4.57 -10.16
CA ALA A 123 11.46 5.51 -9.05
C ALA A 123 10.27 6.49 -9.11
N GLY A 124 9.93 6.99 -10.30
CA GLY A 124 8.76 7.82 -10.55
C GLY A 124 7.44 7.09 -10.23
N ALA A 125 7.28 5.84 -10.69
CA ALA A 125 6.10 5.03 -10.41
C ALA A 125 5.92 4.77 -8.91
N ILE A 126 7.01 4.43 -8.20
CA ILE A 126 7.01 4.23 -6.74
C ILE A 126 6.67 5.53 -6.02
N ALA A 127 7.29 6.65 -6.40
CA ALA A 127 7.03 7.96 -5.79
C ALA A 127 5.58 8.39 -5.98
N LEU A 128 5.04 8.22 -7.19
CA LEU A 128 3.64 8.53 -7.52
C LEU A 128 2.67 7.64 -6.72
N SER A 129 2.93 6.33 -6.69
CA SER A 129 2.13 5.38 -5.91
C SER A 129 2.12 5.76 -4.42
N ASN A 130 3.30 6.02 -3.85
CA ASN A 130 3.46 6.43 -2.46
C ASN A 130 2.74 7.75 -2.15
N ALA A 131 2.84 8.76 -3.00
CA ALA A 131 2.15 10.03 -2.83
C ALA A 131 0.62 9.88 -2.91
N LEU A 132 0.14 9.11 -3.89
CA LEU A 132 -1.28 8.84 -4.09
C LEU A 132 -1.86 8.08 -2.89
N MET A 133 -1.13 7.08 -2.39
CA MET A 133 -1.52 6.33 -1.21
C MET A 133 -1.56 7.20 0.05
N ALA A 134 -0.51 8.00 0.30
CA ALA A 134 -0.46 8.91 1.45
C ALA A 134 -1.67 9.87 1.44
N PHE A 135 -1.98 10.44 0.28
CA PHE A 135 -3.13 11.32 0.09
C PHE A 135 -4.45 10.58 0.29
N ALA A 136 -4.61 9.38 -0.30
CA ALA A 136 -5.81 8.57 -0.17
C ALA A 136 -6.07 8.16 1.28
N LEU A 137 -5.05 7.73 2.02
CA LEU A 137 -5.17 7.38 3.43
C LEU A 137 -5.52 8.61 4.27
N ALA A 138 -4.80 9.71 4.10
CA ALA A 138 -5.08 10.95 4.81
C ALA A 138 -6.50 11.45 4.55
N SER A 139 -6.94 11.37 3.29
CA SER A 139 -8.27 11.73 2.87
C SER A 139 -9.35 10.83 3.52
N GLN A 140 -9.09 9.53 3.65
CA GLN A 140 -9.97 8.58 4.31
C GLN A 140 -10.07 8.87 5.81
N LEU A 141 -8.92 9.01 6.49
CA LEU A 141 -8.88 9.24 7.94
C LEU A 141 -9.42 10.62 8.34
N ARG A 142 -9.31 11.64 7.48
CA ARG A 142 -9.97 12.94 7.67
C ARG A 142 -11.49 12.80 7.76
N ALA A 143 -12.09 11.81 7.06
CA ALA A 143 -13.52 11.54 7.17
C ALA A 143 -13.93 11.01 8.56
N LEU A 144 -12.96 10.52 9.36
CA LEU A 144 -13.11 10.09 10.75
C LEU A 144 -12.64 11.17 11.76
N GLY A 145 -12.38 12.39 11.29
CA GLY A 145 -11.90 13.49 12.14
C GLY A 145 -10.40 13.44 12.48
N VAL A 146 -9.63 12.57 11.83
CA VAL A 146 -8.16 12.54 12.04
C VAL A 146 -7.52 13.69 11.27
N PRO A 147 -6.68 14.54 11.93
CA PRO A 147 -5.98 15.62 11.26
C PRO A 147 -4.93 15.08 10.28
N LEU A 148 -4.75 15.78 9.16
CA LEU A 148 -3.84 15.40 8.07
C LEU A 148 -2.42 15.11 8.56
N TRP A 149 -1.87 15.98 9.40
CA TRP A 149 -0.49 15.88 9.87
C TRP A 149 -0.21 14.58 10.66
N LYS A 150 -1.18 14.07 11.43
CA LYS A 150 -1.00 12.79 12.17
C LYS A 150 -0.85 11.63 11.20
N THR A 151 -1.70 11.60 10.17
CA THR A 151 -1.64 10.57 9.14
C THR A 151 -0.32 10.63 8.37
N LEU A 152 0.10 11.83 7.94
CA LEU A 152 1.36 12.01 7.21
C LEU A 152 2.58 11.72 8.08
N ALA A 153 2.57 12.10 9.36
CA ALA A 153 3.65 11.77 10.28
C ALA A 153 3.77 10.25 10.48
N CYS A 154 2.65 9.54 10.68
CA CYS A 154 2.66 8.08 10.75
C CYS A 154 3.12 7.47 9.41
N TRP A 155 2.69 8.01 8.28
CA TRP A 155 3.12 7.58 6.96
C TRP A 155 4.65 7.68 6.80
N MET A 156 5.22 8.84 7.09
CA MET A 156 6.64 9.08 6.92
C MET A 156 7.49 8.28 7.91
N LEU A 157 7.12 8.27 9.20
CA LEU A 157 7.92 7.63 10.25
C LEU A 157 7.72 6.12 10.30
N ALA A 158 6.46 5.67 10.29
CA ALA A 158 6.15 4.26 10.45
C ALA A 158 6.24 3.52 9.11
N LEU A 159 5.55 3.97 8.06
CA LEU A 159 5.53 3.23 6.79
C LEU A 159 6.83 3.40 6.01
N ASN A 160 7.23 4.63 5.66
CA ASN A 160 8.43 4.84 4.86
C ASN A 160 9.70 4.52 5.64
N GLY A 161 9.77 4.91 6.92
CA GLY A 161 10.91 4.62 7.79
C GLY A 161 11.14 3.11 7.95
N SER A 162 10.11 2.34 8.33
CA SER A 162 10.25 0.89 8.46
C SER A 162 10.38 0.18 7.11
N GLY A 163 9.69 0.66 6.07
CA GLY A 163 9.79 0.12 4.72
C GLY A 163 11.21 0.23 4.15
N ALA A 164 11.87 1.37 4.33
CA ALA A 164 13.28 1.55 3.94
C ALA A 164 14.22 0.61 4.72
N LEU A 165 13.97 0.45 6.03
CA LEU A 165 14.73 -0.47 6.87
C LEU A 165 14.56 -1.94 6.42
N PHE A 166 13.32 -2.38 6.20
CA PHE A 166 13.02 -3.74 5.76
C PHE A 166 13.52 -4.01 4.35
N PHE A 167 13.41 -3.03 3.45
CA PHE A 167 13.98 -3.09 2.10
C PHE A 167 15.48 -3.33 2.17
N PHE A 168 16.19 -2.52 2.98
CA PHE A 168 17.62 -2.69 3.18
C PHE A 168 17.94 -4.07 3.75
N LEU A 169 17.25 -4.48 4.82
CA LEU A 169 17.48 -5.77 5.47
C LEU A 169 17.28 -6.94 4.49
N PHE A 170 16.12 -7.01 3.82
CA PHE A 170 15.79 -8.15 2.98
C PHE A 170 16.60 -8.20 1.69
N ARG A 171 16.99 -7.05 1.13
CA ARG A 171 17.90 -7.02 -0.03
C ARG A 171 19.27 -7.64 0.27
N HIS A 172 19.71 -7.65 1.53
CA HIS A 172 20.99 -8.25 1.93
C HIS A 172 20.86 -9.69 2.44
N LEU A 173 19.66 -10.09 2.87
CA LEU A 173 19.41 -11.43 3.43
C LEU A 173 18.86 -12.44 2.43
N LEU A 174 18.19 -11.97 1.36
CA LEU A 174 17.52 -12.78 0.33
C LEU A 174 18.14 -12.51 -1.04
#